data_AF-A0ABD6AP23-F1
#
_entry.id   AF-A0ABD6AP23-F1
#
_cell.length_a   1.000
_cell.length_b   1.000
_cell.length_c   1.000
_cell.angle_alpha   90.00
_cell.angle_beta   90.00
_cell.angle_gamma   90.00
#
_symmetry.space_group_name_H-M   'P 1'
#
loop_
_entity.id
_entity.type
_entity.pdbx_description
1 polymer ?
#
loop_
_entity_poly.entity_id
_entity_poly.type
_entity_poly.pdbx_seq_one_letter_code
_entity_poly.pdbx_strand_id
1 'polypeptide(L)'
;MLVGLGAVGVASAGAGLGTTAYFNDSETFENNTLTAGQLDLAVEYQTSYEQGSAGSGGDSGTINGNPTGYEYVIDDVKPGDSGRLVFCPQIVDNPAWLWVGTENGLTDYENGLTEPEAEVDDTDPADAGTVGSPNDGAGEGDLSEAILVTVSYCEFDDETESFETIRTLNNPEDYTLGDLAAELESGFLLDAGTDSGAYPASSEFGEQAGPCLCIDWNVPTSVENEIQTDAVTFDFSFHAEQERHNESPDSPFLTVPEGNSTAQ
;
A
#
# COMPACT_ATOMS: atom_id res chain seq x y z
N MET A 1 13.57 -82.76 17.06
CA MET A 1 14.89 -82.25 17.49
C MET A 1 15.12 -80.93 16.77
N LEU A 2 15.12 -79.85 17.57
CA LEU A 2 15.77 -78.53 17.44
C LEU A 2 16.19 -78.01 16.05
N VAL A 3 15.68 -76.85 15.61
CA VAL A 3 16.20 -75.47 15.82
C VAL A 3 17.41 -75.14 14.92
N GLY A 4 17.20 -74.18 14.02
CA GLY A 4 18.26 -73.44 13.30
C GLY A 4 17.72 -72.07 12.86
N LEU A 5 18.14 -71.02 13.56
CA LEU A 5 17.83 -69.60 13.37
C LEU A 5 18.53 -69.00 12.14
N GLY A 6 17.95 -67.94 11.55
CA GLY A 6 18.74 -66.93 10.83
C GLY A 6 17.98 -66.01 9.88
N ALA A 7 18.08 -64.70 10.15
CA ALA A 7 17.76 -63.53 9.30
C ALA A 7 16.28 -63.10 9.20
N VAL A 8 15.92 -62.14 10.06
CA VAL A 8 14.79 -61.22 9.88
C VAL A 8 15.15 -60.24 8.77
N GLY A 9 14.37 -60.22 7.68
CA GLY A 9 14.33 -59.13 6.71
C GLY A 9 13.09 -58.30 6.95
N VAL A 10 13.25 -57.05 7.37
CA VAL A 10 12.16 -56.06 7.41
C VAL A 10 11.98 -55.54 5.98
N ALA A 11 10.90 -55.97 5.31
CA ALA A 11 10.43 -55.35 4.08
C ALA A 11 9.41 -54.28 4.47
N SER A 12 9.81 -53.01 4.44
CA SER A 12 8.90 -51.87 4.53
C SER A 12 8.03 -51.84 3.28
N ALA A 13 6.71 -52.00 3.46
CA ALA A 13 5.73 -51.88 2.40
C ALA A 13 5.72 -50.44 1.87
N GLY A 14 6.14 -50.27 0.62
CA GLY A 14 5.93 -49.05 -0.16
C GLY A 14 4.82 -49.29 -1.17
N ALA A 15 3.77 -48.48 -1.12
CA ALA A 15 3.04 -47.94 -2.28
C ALA A 15 1.80 -47.15 -1.82
N GLY A 16 1.86 -45.83 -2.01
CA GLY A 16 0.74 -45.12 -2.64
C GLY A 16 -0.12 -44.20 -1.77
N LEU A 17 -0.21 -42.96 -2.28
CA LEU A 17 -1.28 -41.96 -2.15
C LEU A 17 -1.14 -40.95 -1.01
N GLY A 18 -0.93 -39.70 -1.44
CA GLY A 18 -1.20 -38.49 -0.65
C GLY A 18 0.03 -37.66 -0.35
N THR A 19 0.54 -36.90 -1.31
CA THR A 19 1.17 -35.61 -0.98
C THR A 19 0.07 -34.69 -0.47
N THR A 20 -0.32 -34.81 0.80
CA THR A 20 -0.98 -33.72 1.49
C THR A 20 0.14 -32.84 2.04
N ALA A 21 0.50 -31.80 1.29
CA ALA A 21 1.23 -30.68 1.88
C ALA A 21 0.25 -30.02 2.86
N TYR A 22 0.43 -30.33 4.14
CA TYR A 22 -0.22 -29.66 5.24
C TYR A 22 0.63 -28.41 5.49
N PHE A 23 0.20 -27.26 4.96
CA PHE A 23 0.77 -25.98 5.35
C PHE A 23 0.37 -25.73 6.80
N ASN A 24 1.32 -25.96 7.69
CA ASN A 24 1.33 -25.50 9.07
C ASN A 24 2.66 -24.80 9.26
N ASP A 25 2.82 -23.67 8.58
CA ASP A 25 3.81 -22.68 8.95
C ASP A 25 3.32 -21.99 10.23
N SER A 26 3.48 -22.68 11.35
CA SER A 26 3.69 -21.97 12.61
C SER A 26 5.18 -21.65 12.65
N GLU A 27 5.57 -20.53 12.02
CA GLU A 27 6.92 -20.00 12.13
C GLU A 27 7.17 -19.60 13.59
N THR A 28 7.88 -20.48 14.30
CA THR A 28 8.38 -20.17 15.63
C THR A 28 9.76 -19.54 15.45
N PHE A 29 9.84 -18.22 15.56
CA PHE A 29 11.11 -17.50 15.43
C PHE A 29 12.02 -17.76 16.63
N GLU A 30 12.85 -18.80 16.54
CA GLU A 30 13.98 -19.06 17.46
C GLU A 30 15.12 -18.05 17.21
N ASN A 31 14.87 -16.80 17.57
CA ASN A 31 15.83 -15.76 17.98
C ASN A 31 15.13 -14.41 18.20
N ASN A 32 13.85 -14.42 18.62
CA ASN A 32 13.23 -13.21 19.11
C ASN A 32 13.88 -12.84 20.45
N THR A 33 15.01 -12.13 20.38
CA THR A 33 15.43 -11.26 21.47
C THR A 33 14.37 -10.17 21.52
N LEU A 34 13.30 -10.44 22.27
CA LEU A 34 12.27 -9.48 22.63
C LEU A 34 12.97 -8.30 23.31
N THR A 35 13.38 -7.36 22.47
CA THR A 35 13.76 -6.02 22.90
C THR A 35 12.45 -5.37 23.26
N ALA A 36 12.19 -5.21 24.56
CA ALA A 36 11.05 -4.44 25.03
C ALA A 36 11.04 -3.08 24.29
N GLY A 37 10.02 -2.83 23.46
CA GLY A 37 9.84 -1.55 22.76
C GLY A 37 9.66 -1.57 21.24
N GLN A 38 9.49 -2.72 20.57
CA GLN A 38 8.98 -2.71 19.19
C GLN A 38 7.48 -2.37 19.23
N LEU A 39 7.09 -1.33 18.49
CA LEU A 39 5.70 -0.93 18.32
C LEU A 39 5.05 -1.85 17.29
N ASP A 40 3.97 -2.52 17.71
CA ASP A 40 3.23 -3.46 16.88
C ASP A 40 2.23 -2.69 16.00
N LEU A 41 2.62 -2.49 14.73
CA LEU A 41 1.79 -1.87 13.68
C LEU A 41 1.34 -2.93 12.69
N ALA A 42 0.03 -2.94 12.44
CA ALA A 42 -0.58 -3.58 11.28
C ALA A 42 -1.42 -2.54 10.53
N VAL A 43 -1.51 -2.68 9.22
CA VAL A 43 -2.38 -1.88 8.38
C VAL A 43 -3.25 -2.83 7.59
N GLU A 44 -4.55 -2.83 7.88
CA GLU A 44 -5.53 -3.48 7.01
C GLU A 44 -5.78 -2.57 5.80
N TYR A 45 -5.81 -3.15 4.61
CA TYR A 45 -6.10 -2.41 3.40
C TYR A 45 -7.30 -3.01 2.66
N GLN A 46 -8.04 -2.13 1.99
CA GLN A 46 -9.03 -2.51 0.99
C GLN A 46 -8.91 -1.56 -0.19
N THR A 47 -8.90 -2.12 -1.40
CA THR A 47 -8.96 -1.35 -2.64
C THR A 47 -10.21 -1.74 -3.41
N SER A 48 -10.73 -0.79 -4.18
CA SER A 48 -11.78 -1.04 -5.14
C SER A 48 -11.60 -0.17 -6.38
N TYR A 49 -12.13 -0.62 -7.51
CA TYR A 49 -12.18 0.12 -8.76
C TYR A 49 -13.49 -0.14 -9.49
N GLU A 50 -13.94 0.85 -10.25
CA GLU A 50 -15.18 0.86 -11.04
C GLU A 50 -14.87 1.41 -12.44
N GLN A 51 -14.95 0.55 -13.46
CA GLN A 51 -14.66 0.87 -14.87
C GLN A 51 -15.89 0.68 -15.77
N GLY A 52 -17.07 0.95 -15.21
CA GLY A 52 -18.35 0.84 -15.91
C GLY A 52 -18.59 -0.53 -16.52
N SER A 53 -18.64 -0.61 -17.85
CA SER A 53 -18.89 -1.89 -18.55
C SER A 53 -17.70 -2.84 -18.59
N ALA A 54 -16.48 -2.36 -18.33
CA ALA A 54 -15.29 -3.19 -18.25
C ALA A 54 -15.29 -4.02 -16.95
N GLY A 55 -15.92 -3.51 -15.90
CA GLY A 55 -16.20 -4.23 -14.67
C GLY A 55 -15.87 -3.42 -13.43
N SER A 56 -15.94 -4.09 -12.29
CA SER A 56 -15.45 -3.58 -11.02
C SER A 56 -14.80 -4.70 -10.23
N GLY A 57 -13.93 -4.32 -9.31
CA GLY A 57 -13.13 -5.26 -8.54
C GLY A 57 -12.46 -4.58 -7.37
N GLY A 58 -11.56 -5.31 -6.72
CA GLY A 58 -10.87 -4.86 -5.54
C GLY A 58 -10.03 -5.96 -4.92
N ASP A 59 -9.17 -5.56 -4.00
CA ASP A 59 -8.38 -6.47 -3.18
C ASP A 59 -8.44 -6.04 -1.71
N SER A 60 -8.10 -6.94 -0.80
CA SER A 60 -8.03 -6.61 0.62
C SER A 60 -7.06 -7.53 1.34
N GLY A 61 -6.40 -7.00 2.36
CA GLY A 61 -5.45 -7.78 3.15
C GLY A 61 -4.95 -7.02 4.36
N THR A 62 -3.91 -7.57 4.98
CA THR A 62 -3.25 -6.97 6.14
C THR A 62 -1.75 -6.97 5.91
N ILE A 63 -1.13 -5.83 6.17
CA ILE A 63 0.32 -5.64 6.07
C ILE A 63 0.84 -5.45 7.49
N ASN A 64 1.78 -6.30 7.90
CA ASN A 64 2.34 -6.29 9.25
C ASN A 64 3.76 -5.75 9.22
N GLY A 65 4.14 -5.00 10.25
CA GLY A 65 5.51 -4.50 10.42
C GLY A 65 5.56 -2.99 10.63
N ASN A 66 6.75 -2.51 10.99
CA ASN A 66 7.03 -1.09 11.18
C ASN A 66 8.50 -0.79 10.83
N PRO A 67 8.78 -0.09 9.71
CA PRO A 67 7.83 0.37 8.71
C PRO A 67 7.18 -0.78 7.94
N THR A 68 6.07 -0.51 7.28
CA THR A 68 5.40 -1.44 6.37
C THR A 68 4.87 -0.71 5.14
N GLY A 69 4.78 -1.37 3.99
CA GLY A 69 4.45 -0.70 2.72
C GLY A 69 3.48 -1.47 1.83
N TYR A 70 2.81 -0.73 0.96
CA TYR A 70 1.83 -1.22 -0.02
C TYR A 70 2.10 -0.58 -1.38
N GLU A 71 2.35 -1.40 -2.39
CA GLU A 71 2.44 -0.97 -3.78
C GLU A 71 1.06 -1.06 -4.43
N TYR A 72 0.62 0.03 -5.06
CA TYR A 72 -0.63 0.08 -5.82
C TYR A 72 -0.34 0.42 -7.27
N VAL A 73 -0.93 -0.34 -8.19
CA VAL A 73 -0.78 -0.14 -9.64
C VAL A 73 -2.13 0.24 -10.22
N ILE A 74 -2.14 1.29 -11.04
CA ILE A 74 -3.28 1.75 -11.83
C ILE A 74 -2.87 1.60 -13.30
N ASP A 75 -3.53 0.71 -14.02
CA ASP A 75 -3.30 0.45 -15.44
C ASP A 75 -4.63 0.28 -16.18
N ASP A 76 -4.62 0.51 -17.50
CA ASP A 76 -5.79 0.39 -18.40
C ASP A 76 -7.02 1.18 -17.92
N VAL A 77 -6.80 2.39 -17.41
CA VAL A 77 -7.88 3.28 -16.99
C VAL A 77 -8.35 4.16 -18.14
N LYS A 78 -9.64 4.52 -18.11
CA LYS A 78 -10.29 5.36 -19.11
C LYS A 78 -10.96 6.56 -18.45
N PRO A 79 -11.23 7.64 -19.22
CA PRO A 79 -12.00 8.77 -18.71
C PRO A 79 -13.36 8.32 -18.15
N GLY A 80 -13.59 8.61 -16.88
CA GLY A 80 -14.78 8.18 -16.11
C GLY A 80 -14.55 6.98 -15.18
N ASP A 81 -13.40 6.33 -15.23
CA ASP A 81 -13.02 5.29 -14.27
C ASP A 81 -12.69 5.90 -12.91
N SER A 82 -12.90 5.11 -11.86
CA SER A 82 -12.66 5.54 -10.48
C SER A 82 -12.29 4.38 -9.59
N GLY A 83 -11.76 4.69 -8.42
CA GLY A 83 -11.49 3.70 -7.39
C GLY A 83 -11.28 4.33 -6.03
N ARG A 84 -11.03 3.47 -5.05
CA ARG A 84 -10.82 3.85 -3.67
C ARG A 84 -9.75 2.95 -3.05
N LEU A 85 -8.87 3.55 -2.27
CA LEU A 85 -7.96 2.86 -1.36
C LEU A 85 -8.37 3.20 0.06
N VAL A 86 -8.38 2.20 0.93
CA VAL A 86 -8.65 2.34 2.36
C VAL A 86 -7.52 1.69 3.10
N PHE A 87 -6.90 2.44 4.00
CA PHE A 87 -5.89 1.94 4.92
C PHE A 87 -6.39 2.14 6.35
N CYS A 88 -6.44 1.07 7.13
CA CYS A 88 -6.89 1.06 8.52
C CYS A 88 -5.72 0.67 9.43
N PRO A 89 -4.94 1.65 9.92
CA PRO A 89 -3.83 1.39 10.82
C PRO A 89 -4.34 0.94 12.19
N GLN A 90 -3.69 -0.10 12.71
CA GLN A 90 -3.90 -0.69 14.03
C GLN A 90 -2.55 -0.68 14.75
N ILE A 91 -2.45 0.17 15.78
CA ILE A 91 -1.28 0.25 16.65
C ILE A 91 -1.65 -0.39 17.97
N VAL A 92 -1.03 -1.51 18.33
CA VAL A 92 -1.40 -2.25 19.54
C VAL A 92 -0.69 -1.68 20.77
N ASP A 93 -1.35 -1.77 21.92
CA ASP A 93 -0.86 -1.47 23.28
C ASP A 93 -0.59 0.01 23.62
N ASN A 94 -0.10 0.83 22.69
CA ASN A 94 0.32 2.19 23.00
C ASN A 94 0.08 3.21 21.88
N PRO A 95 -0.50 4.39 22.18
CA PRO A 95 -0.62 5.46 21.18
C PRO A 95 0.74 5.83 20.60
N ALA A 96 0.74 6.14 19.31
CA ALA A 96 1.96 6.43 18.57
C ALA A 96 1.72 7.52 17.54
N TRP A 97 2.77 8.27 17.26
CA TRP A 97 2.83 9.13 16.09
C TRP A 97 2.89 8.24 14.86
N LEU A 98 1.91 8.34 13.98
CA LEU A 98 1.80 7.53 12.80
C LEU A 98 1.96 8.43 11.58
N TRP A 99 2.89 8.10 10.69
CA TRP A 99 3.05 8.75 9.41
C TRP A 99 2.70 7.80 8.29
N VAL A 100 2.09 8.37 7.26
CA VAL A 100 2.03 7.78 5.93
C VAL A 100 2.93 8.58 5.00
N GLY A 101 3.67 7.93 4.14
CA GLY A 101 4.55 8.56 3.17
C GLY A 101 4.85 7.61 2.03
N THR A 102 5.86 7.92 1.24
CA THR A 102 6.36 7.05 0.17
C THR A 102 7.88 6.96 0.22
N GLU A 103 8.43 5.75 0.06
CA GLU A 103 9.88 5.53 0.02
C GLU A 103 10.44 5.61 -1.40
N ASN A 104 9.70 5.11 -2.41
CA ASN A 104 10.12 5.12 -3.81
C ASN A 104 9.34 6.12 -4.68
N GLY A 105 8.38 6.85 -4.10
CA GLY A 105 7.57 7.80 -4.82
C GLY A 105 6.50 7.13 -5.69
N LEU A 106 6.15 7.86 -6.75
CA LEU A 106 5.30 7.41 -7.83
C LEU A 106 6.17 7.21 -9.07
N THR A 107 5.88 6.17 -9.85
CA THR A 107 6.41 6.03 -11.21
C THR A 107 5.26 6.07 -12.20
N ASP A 108 5.28 7.08 -13.05
CA ASP A 108 4.36 7.20 -14.19
C ASP A 108 4.98 6.52 -15.41
N TYR A 109 4.20 5.78 -16.18
CA TYR A 109 4.67 4.98 -17.31
C TYR A 109 3.79 5.26 -18.52
N GLU A 110 4.41 5.61 -19.64
CA GLU A 110 3.71 5.80 -20.92
C GLU A 110 3.25 4.46 -21.55
N ASN A 111 4.03 3.38 -21.38
CA ASN A 111 3.78 2.06 -21.96
C ASN A 111 3.47 2.05 -23.48
N GLY A 112 4.20 2.88 -24.23
CA GLY A 112 4.16 3.00 -25.67
C GLY A 112 3.11 3.99 -26.15
N LEU A 113 3.23 4.43 -27.41
CA LEU A 113 2.32 5.44 -27.96
C LEU A 113 1.43 4.84 -29.04
N THR A 114 0.13 4.76 -28.77
CA THR A 114 -0.84 4.36 -29.81
C THR A 114 -1.11 5.50 -30.79
N GLU A 115 -1.61 5.22 -32.01
CA GLU A 115 -1.97 6.28 -32.96
C GLU A 115 -2.87 7.38 -32.36
N PRO A 116 -3.98 7.07 -31.66
CA PRO A 116 -4.87 8.11 -31.12
C PRO A 116 -4.26 8.95 -29.99
N GLU A 117 -3.24 8.43 -29.31
CA GLU A 117 -2.54 9.05 -28.18
C GLU A 117 -1.40 9.93 -28.70
N ALA A 118 -0.59 9.42 -29.63
CA ALA A 118 0.45 10.19 -30.32
C ALA A 118 -0.07 11.39 -31.13
N GLU A 119 -1.38 11.54 -31.30
CA GLU A 119 -2.01 12.72 -31.89
C GLU A 119 -2.21 13.88 -30.88
N VAL A 120 -2.23 13.57 -29.58
CA VAL A 120 -2.55 14.51 -28.50
C VAL A 120 -1.46 14.59 -27.42
N ASP A 121 -0.64 13.56 -27.28
CA ASP A 121 0.53 13.51 -26.41
C ASP A 121 1.82 13.89 -27.19
N ASP A 122 2.69 14.62 -26.50
CA ASP A 122 3.98 15.14 -26.94
C ASP A 122 5.18 14.26 -26.50
N THR A 123 4.97 13.12 -25.81
CA THR A 123 6.03 12.18 -25.41
C THR A 123 6.90 11.74 -26.60
N ASP A 124 8.23 11.67 -26.42
CA ASP A 124 9.12 11.19 -27.48
C ASP A 124 8.88 9.68 -27.69
N PRO A 125 8.55 9.21 -28.91
CA PRO A 125 8.37 7.78 -29.16
C PRO A 125 9.61 6.91 -28.88
N ALA A 126 10.79 7.50 -28.71
CA ALA A 126 11.98 6.80 -28.26
C ALA A 126 11.97 6.46 -26.76
N ASP A 127 11.25 7.23 -25.95
CA ASP A 127 11.19 7.15 -24.50
C ASP A 127 9.86 6.56 -24.00
N ALA A 128 8.80 6.58 -24.82
CA ALA A 128 7.47 6.05 -24.52
C ALA A 128 7.40 4.58 -24.07
N GLY A 129 8.40 3.75 -24.38
CA GLY A 129 8.33 2.32 -24.05
C GLY A 129 7.50 1.49 -25.06
N THR A 130 6.83 0.44 -24.57
CA THR A 130 6.19 -0.61 -25.36
C THR A 130 4.84 -1.00 -24.78
N VAL A 131 3.82 -1.01 -25.64
CA VAL A 131 2.48 -1.49 -25.29
C VAL A 131 2.50 -2.92 -24.75
N GLY A 132 2.05 -3.10 -23.51
CA GLY A 132 1.88 -4.40 -22.87
C GLY A 132 2.52 -4.45 -21.48
N SER A 133 2.96 -5.66 -21.09
CA SER A 133 3.59 -5.89 -19.79
C SER A 133 5.03 -6.43 -19.97
N PRO A 134 5.97 -6.08 -19.07
CA PRO A 134 5.81 -5.17 -17.93
C PRO A 134 5.73 -3.70 -18.36
N ASN A 135 5.29 -2.83 -17.44
CA ASN A 135 5.26 -1.39 -17.66
C ASN A 135 6.67 -0.83 -17.92
N ASP A 136 6.80 0.08 -18.88
CA ASP A 136 8.03 0.75 -19.28
C ASP A 136 7.74 2.18 -19.78
N GLY A 137 8.78 2.94 -20.14
CA GLY A 137 8.63 4.39 -20.38
C GLY A 137 8.45 5.19 -19.09
N ALA A 138 9.22 4.84 -18.05
CA ALA A 138 9.12 5.46 -16.73
C ALA A 138 9.48 6.95 -16.75
N GLY A 139 8.62 7.76 -16.14
CA GLY A 139 8.72 9.21 -16.02
C GLY A 139 8.13 9.99 -17.20
N GLU A 140 7.54 9.30 -18.18
CA GLU A 140 7.01 9.91 -19.40
C GLU A 140 5.48 9.86 -19.51
N GLY A 141 4.77 9.11 -18.64
CA GLY A 141 3.30 9.06 -18.67
C GLY A 141 2.63 10.32 -18.11
N ASP A 142 1.38 10.52 -18.47
CA ASP A 142 0.51 11.66 -18.10
C ASP A 142 -0.56 11.27 -17.06
N LEU A 143 -0.67 9.99 -16.71
CA LEU A 143 -1.80 9.48 -15.94
C LEU A 143 -1.84 10.00 -14.50
N SER A 144 -0.69 10.23 -13.84
CA SER A 144 -0.67 10.71 -12.46
C SER A 144 -1.19 12.15 -12.32
N GLU A 145 -1.04 12.95 -13.37
CA GLU A 145 -1.55 14.30 -13.53
C GLU A 145 -3.04 14.32 -13.91
N ALA A 146 -3.50 13.28 -14.61
CA ALA A 146 -4.90 13.15 -15.03
C ALA A 146 -5.83 12.61 -13.94
N ILE A 147 -5.31 11.80 -13.00
CA ILE A 147 -6.08 11.24 -11.88
C ILE A 147 -6.28 12.31 -10.81
N LEU A 148 -7.53 12.66 -10.53
CA LEU A 148 -7.89 13.47 -9.37
C LEU A 148 -8.07 12.60 -8.14
N VAL A 149 -7.62 13.09 -6.99
CA VAL A 149 -7.72 12.37 -5.71
C VAL A 149 -8.41 13.18 -4.62
N THR A 150 -9.07 12.48 -3.71
CA THR A 150 -9.63 13.03 -2.48
C THR A 150 -9.22 12.17 -1.31
N VAL A 151 -8.42 12.74 -0.42
CA VAL A 151 -7.93 12.10 0.80
C VAL A 151 -8.83 12.47 1.97
N SER A 152 -9.27 11.48 2.73
CA SER A 152 -10.13 11.69 3.89
C SER A 152 -9.85 10.68 5.00
N TYR A 153 -10.26 11.01 6.21
CA TYR A 153 -10.53 10.00 7.22
C TYR A 153 -11.92 9.42 7.01
N CYS A 154 -12.02 8.12 7.18
CA CYS A 154 -13.25 7.34 7.05
C CYS A 154 -13.34 6.25 8.12
N GLU A 155 -14.55 5.74 8.33
CA GLU A 155 -14.83 4.63 9.23
C GLU A 155 -15.77 3.64 8.54
N PHE A 156 -15.69 2.37 8.90
CA PHE A 156 -16.61 1.36 8.38
C PHE A 156 -17.96 1.47 9.10
N ASP A 157 -19.04 1.59 8.33
CA ASP A 157 -20.41 1.61 8.82
C ASP A 157 -21.04 0.22 8.63
N ASP A 158 -21.34 -0.45 9.75
CA ASP A 158 -21.93 -1.79 9.77
C ASP A 158 -23.37 -1.84 9.22
N GLU A 159 -24.09 -0.71 9.18
CA GLU A 159 -25.46 -0.65 8.65
C GLU A 159 -25.47 -0.57 7.13
N THR A 160 -24.54 0.19 6.55
CA THR A 160 -24.40 0.35 5.08
C THR A 160 -23.41 -0.63 4.46
N GLU A 161 -22.63 -1.34 5.28
CA GLU A 161 -21.53 -2.22 4.87
C GLU A 161 -20.51 -1.48 3.97
N SER A 162 -20.25 -0.20 4.29
CA SER A 162 -19.38 0.69 3.50
C SER A 162 -18.51 1.60 4.36
N PHE A 163 -17.42 2.11 3.79
CA PHE A 163 -16.62 3.16 4.41
C PHE A 163 -17.24 4.54 4.17
N GLU A 164 -17.59 5.21 5.26
CA GLU A 164 -18.18 6.55 5.24
C GLU A 164 -17.12 7.59 5.65
N THR A 165 -17.09 8.70 4.91
CA THR A 165 -16.15 9.80 5.19
C THR A 165 -16.55 10.52 6.47
N ILE A 166 -15.63 10.58 7.43
CA ILE A 166 -15.81 11.35 8.68
C ILE A 166 -15.20 12.75 8.59
N ARG A 167 -14.08 12.90 7.86
CA ARG A 167 -13.38 14.18 7.71
C ARG A 167 -12.52 14.18 6.44
N THR A 168 -12.86 15.03 5.48
CA THR A 168 -11.99 15.31 4.33
C THR A 168 -10.73 16.05 4.79
N LEU A 169 -9.57 15.63 4.30
CA LEU A 169 -8.29 16.31 4.53
C LEU A 169 -8.12 17.47 3.53
N ASN A 170 -6.95 18.12 3.54
CA ASN A 170 -6.69 19.23 2.62
C ASN A 170 -6.60 18.72 1.18
N ASN A 171 -7.69 18.88 0.40
CA ASN A 171 -7.76 18.52 -1.01
C ASN A 171 -8.08 19.77 -1.84
N PRO A 172 -7.08 20.40 -2.47
CA PRO A 172 -7.31 21.43 -3.48
C PRO A 172 -8.28 20.99 -4.60
N GLU A 173 -8.92 21.94 -5.30
CA GLU A 173 -9.94 21.62 -6.33
C GLU A 173 -9.41 20.80 -7.53
N ASP A 174 -8.10 20.83 -7.78
CA ASP A 174 -7.42 20.11 -8.88
C ASP A 174 -6.32 19.17 -8.34
N TYR A 175 -6.51 18.62 -7.13
CA TYR A 175 -5.49 17.79 -6.48
C TYR A 175 -5.32 16.45 -7.19
N THR A 176 -4.14 16.22 -7.75
CA THR A 176 -3.85 15.02 -8.55
C THR A 176 -3.18 13.92 -7.73
N LEU A 177 -3.10 12.72 -8.29
CA LEU A 177 -2.32 11.64 -7.71
C LEU A 177 -0.82 12.01 -7.65
N GLY A 178 -0.31 12.70 -8.67
CA GLY A 178 1.05 13.26 -8.67
C GLY A 178 1.29 14.26 -7.53
N ASP A 179 0.32 15.14 -7.25
CA ASP A 179 0.41 16.08 -6.11
C ASP A 179 0.44 15.35 -4.77
N LEU A 180 -0.42 14.34 -4.60
CA LEU A 180 -0.43 13.50 -3.41
C LEU A 180 0.89 12.75 -3.22
N ALA A 181 1.43 12.18 -4.29
CA ALA A 181 2.72 11.50 -4.25
C ALA A 181 3.85 12.44 -3.81
N ALA A 182 3.90 13.65 -4.38
CA ALA A 182 4.89 14.67 -4.02
C ALA A 182 4.77 15.11 -2.55
N GLU A 183 3.56 15.25 -2.01
CA GLU A 183 3.37 15.59 -0.60
C GLU A 183 3.81 14.43 0.32
N LEU A 184 3.51 13.19 -0.06
CA LEU A 184 3.86 12.00 0.70
C LEU A 184 5.38 11.70 0.73
N GLU A 185 6.19 12.28 -0.16
CA GLU A 185 7.67 12.23 -0.05
C GLU A 185 8.17 12.87 1.24
N SER A 186 7.44 13.87 1.78
CA SER A 186 7.77 14.50 3.06
C SER A 186 7.10 13.84 4.26
N GLY A 187 6.18 12.90 3.99
CA GLY A 187 5.36 12.22 4.97
C GLY A 187 4.23 13.09 5.53
N PHE A 188 3.06 12.50 5.70
CA PHE A 188 1.90 13.08 6.33
C PHE A 188 1.65 12.43 7.69
N LEU A 189 1.54 13.24 8.74
CA LEU A 189 1.24 12.77 10.09
C LEU A 189 -0.27 12.50 10.23
N LEU A 190 -0.62 11.25 10.54
CA LEU A 190 -1.99 10.81 10.82
C LEU A 190 -2.35 11.12 12.28
N ASP A 191 -3.08 12.22 12.47
CA ASP A 191 -3.54 12.77 13.76
C ASP A 191 -4.88 12.18 14.26
N ALA A 192 -5.45 11.20 13.56
CA ALA A 192 -6.74 10.59 13.86
C ALA A 192 -7.90 11.59 14.06
N GLY A 193 -7.84 12.75 13.41
CA GLY A 193 -8.90 13.77 13.53
C GLY A 193 -8.78 14.69 14.76
N THR A 194 -7.67 14.63 15.49
CA THR A 194 -7.47 15.37 16.76
C THR A 194 -6.63 16.65 16.64
N ASP A 195 -6.21 17.02 15.42
CA ASP A 195 -5.43 18.22 15.05
C ASP A 195 -4.06 18.37 15.77
N SER A 196 -3.66 17.45 16.65
CA SER A 196 -2.38 17.50 17.38
C SER A 196 -2.00 16.25 18.19
N GLY A 197 -2.76 15.15 18.11
CA GLY A 197 -2.56 13.97 18.95
C GLY A 197 -1.88 12.80 18.25
N ALA A 198 -1.27 11.92 19.06
CA ALA A 198 -0.86 10.59 18.61
C ALA A 198 -2.07 9.78 18.14
N TYR A 199 -1.85 8.92 17.15
CA TYR A 199 -2.85 7.96 16.67
C TYR A 199 -3.21 7.00 17.81
N PRO A 200 -4.52 6.72 18.03
CA PRO A 200 -4.97 5.93 19.17
C PRO A 200 -4.54 4.47 19.07
N ALA A 201 -4.33 3.85 20.23
CA ALA A 201 -4.03 2.43 20.29
C ALA A 201 -5.28 1.56 20.18
N SER A 202 -5.15 0.46 19.46
CA SER A 202 -6.06 -0.68 19.48
C SER A 202 -5.75 -1.61 20.65
N SER A 203 -6.77 -2.28 21.20
CA SER A 203 -6.58 -3.26 22.28
C SER A 203 -5.86 -4.51 21.78
N GLU A 204 -6.16 -4.92 20.56
CA GLU A 204 -5.58 -6.06 19.86
C GLU A 204 -5.72 -5.87 18.34
N PHE A 205 -5.01 -6.69 17.54
CA PHE A 205 -5.20 -6.72 16.10
C PHE A 205 -6.61 -7.17 15.72
N GLY A 206 -7.19 -6.55 14.69
CA GLY A 206 -8.58 -6.75 14.29
C GLY A 206 -9.59 -5.88 15.07
N GLU A 207 -9.15 -5.09 16.05
CA GLU A 207 -9.96 -4.03 16.65
C GLU A 207 -9.51 -2.66 16.11
N GLN A 208 -10.37 -1.99 15.34
CA GLN A 208 -10.08 -0.67 14.78
C GLN A 208 -10.42 0.44 15.79
N ALA A 209 -9.39 1.06 16.39
CA ALA A 209 -9.58 2.14 17.36
C ALA A 209 -9.50 3.56 16.77
N GLY A 210 -8.67 3.74 15.73
CA GLY A 210 -8.53 5.01 15.01
C GLY A 210 -9.28 5.01 13.67
N PRO A 211 -9.41 6.16 13.01
CA PRO A 211 -10.05 6.22 11.71
C PRO A 211 -9.12 5.67 10.61
N CYS A 212 -9.71 5.13 9.56
CA CYS A 212 -8.97 4.73 8.37
C CYS A 212 -8.65 5.94 7.48
N LEU A 213 -7.56 5.87 6.73
CA LEU A 213 -7.23 6.79 5.64
C LEU A 213 -7.89 6.27 4.36
N CYS A 214 -8.83 7.03 3.81
CA CYS A 214 -9.45 6.77 2.52
C CYS A 214 -8.88 7.71 1.45
N ILE A 215 -8.53 7.15 0.30
CA ILE A 215 -8.11 7.89 -0.90
C ILE A 215 -9.06 7.48 -2.01
N ASP A 216 -9.97 8.37 -2.37
CA ASP A 216 -10.82 8.24 -3.56
C ASP A 216 -10.07 8.80 -4.76
N TRP A 217 -10.10 8.10 -5.88
CA TRP A 217 -9.52 8.59 -7.13
C TRP A 217 -10.50 8.45 -8.29
N ASN A 218 -10.44 9.38 -9.23
CA ASN A 218 -11.18 9.29 -10.48
C ASN A 218 -10.45 9.94 -11.64
N VAL A 219 -10.64 9.42 -12.83
CA VAL A 219 -10.22 10.06 -14.07
C VAL A 219 -11.39 10.91 -14.59
N PRO A 220 -11.28 12.24 -14.66
CA PRO A 220 -12.36 13.08 -15.20
C PRO A 220 -12.72 12.68 -16.63
N THR A 221 -14.00 12.73 -16.99
CA THR A 221 -14.46 12.43 -18.36
C THR A 221 -13.98 13.44 -19.42
N SER A 222 -13.31 14.51 -18.99
CA SER A 222 -12.70 15.52 -19.86
C SER A 222 -11.27 15.18 -20.29
N VAL A 223 -10.62 14.22 -19.62
CA VAL A 223 -9.33 13.67 -20.06
C VAL A 223 -9.56 12.98 -21.41
N GLU A 224 -8.65 13.18 -22.37
CA GLU A 224 -8.81 12.63 -23.73
C GLU A 224 -8.02 11.33 -23.90
N ASN A 225 -7.24 11.23 -24.99
CA ASN A 225 -6.54 9.99 -25.36
C ASN A 225 -5.09 9.95 -24.86
N GLU A 226 -4.63 10.98 -24.16
CA GLU A 226 -3.27 11.14 -23.65
C GLU A 226 -2.89 10.12 -22.57
N ILE A 227 -3.85 9.38 -21.99
CA ILE A 227 -3.59 8.39 -20.92
C ILE A 227 -3.88 6.93 -21.32
N GLN A 228 -4.02 6.62 -22.62
CA GLN A 228 -4.66 5.36 -23.03
C GLN A 228 -3.86 4.11 -22.70
N THR A 229 -2.54 4.17 -22.84
CA THR A 229 -1.64 3.07 -22.47
C THR A 229 -0.96 3.27 -21.14
N ASP A 230 -1.06 4.47 -20.59
CA ASP A 230 -0.38 4.83 -19.36
C ASP A 230 -0.71 3.91 -18.19
N ALA A 231 0.28 3.80 -17.31
CA ALA A 231 0.10 3.17 -16.02
C ALA A 231 0.88 3.94 -14.96
N VAL A 232 0.39 3.88 -13.73
CA VAL A 232 1.05 4.47 -12.57
C VAL A 232 1.27 3.39 -11.53
N THR A 233 2.47 3.34 -10.98
CA THR A 233 2.77 2.59 -9.75
C THR A 233 3.03 3.58 -8.63
N PHE A 234 2.35 3.41 -7.50
CA PHE A 234 2.53 4.26 -6.33
C PHE A 234 2.73 3.44 -5.04
N ASP A 235 3.78 3.80 -4.29
CA ASP A 235 4.13 3.16 -3.03
C ASP A 235 3.64 3.94 -1.82
N PHE A 236 2.92 3.27 -0.94
CA PHE A 236 2.58 3.76 0.40
C PHE A 236 3.49 3.12 1.43
N SER A 237 3.92 3.89 2.42
CA SER A 237 4.74 3.43 3.54
C SER A 237 4.21 4.02 4.83
N PHE A 238 4.06 3.16 5.85
CA PHE A 238 3.57 3.54 7.17
C PHE A 238 4.68 3.38 8.18
N HIS A 239 4.89 4.41 8.98
CA HIS A 239 5.86 4.42 10.06
C HIS A 239 5.18 4.87 11.35
N ALA A 240 5.42 4.15 12.45
CA ALA A 240 4.86 4.51 13.74
C ALA A 240 5.96 4.65 14.80
N GLU A 241 5.89 5.71 15.61
CA GLU A 241 6.82 5.97 16.70
C GLU A 241 6.06 6.24 18.01
N GLN A 242 6.44 5.55 19.09
CA GLN A 242 5.73 5.62 20.37
C GLN A 242 5.73 7.03 20.99
N GLU A 243 4.54 7.49 21.41
CA GLU A 243 4.34 8.82 21.99
C GLU A 243 5.10 9.03 23.31
N ARG A 244 5.13 8.04 24.21
CA ARG A 244 5.66 8.18 25.59
C ARG A 244 7.15 8.57 25.65
N HIS A 245 7.88 8.39 24.55
CA HIS A 245 9.31 8.65 24.46
C HIS A 245 9.67 9.75 23.47
N ASN A 246 8.72 10.19 22.64
CA ASN A 246 8.95 11.24 21.66
C ASN A 246 7.77 12.22 21.69
N GLU A 247 7.96 13.39 22.31
CA GLU A 247 6.89 14.39 22.46
C GLU A 247 6.64 15.20 21.18
N SER A 248 7.56 15.19 20.22
CA SER A 248 7.46 15.92 18.95
C SER A 248 8.42 15.32 17.91
N PRO A 249 8.11 14.15 17.36
CA PRO A 249 8.95 13.51 16.36
C PRO A 249 9.02 14.30 15.04
N ASP A 250 10.19 14.28 14.42
CA ASP A 250 10.35 14.70 13.02
C ASP A 250 9.79 13.62 12.08
N SER A 251 9.34 14.01 10.89
CA SER A 251 8.88 13.04 9.89
C SER A 251 10.01 12.09 9.49
N PRO A 252 9.78 10.77 9.47
CA PRO A 252 10.79 9.77 9.08
C PRO A 252 11.11 9.79 7.58
N PHE A 253 10.27 10.45 6.78
CA PHE A 253 10.42 10.56 5.32
C PHE A 253 11.27 11.77 4.91
N LEU A 254 11.54 12.70 5.84
CA LEU A 254 12.47 13.79 5.56
C LEU A 254 13.88 13.22 5.41
N THR A 255 14.45 13.35 4.21
CA THR A 255 15.88 13.12 4.02
C THR A 255 16.64 14.14 4.86
N VAL A 256 17.16 13.72 6.01
CA VAL A 256 18.11 14.54 6.76
C VAL A 256 19.31 14.72 5.83
N PRO A 257 19.66 15.95 5.38
CA PRO A 257 20.91 16.12 4.66
C PRO A 257 21.99 15.58 5.58
N GLU A 258 22.88 14.70 5.12
CA GLU A 258 23.99 14.18 5.93
C GLU A 258 24.81 15.36 6.49
N GLY A 259 24.39 15.83 7.66
CA GLY A 259 24.91 16.99 8.34
C GLY A 259 26.13 16.55 9.09
N ASN A 260 27.25 16.50 8.37
CA ASN A 260 28.62 16.61 8.87
C ASN A 260 28.76 16.33 10.38
N SER A 261 29.04 15.05 10.71
CA SER A 261 29.62 14.66 11.98
C SER A 261 30.87 15.50 12.23
N THR A 262 30.69 16.60 12.95
CA THR A 262 31.80 17.33 13.56
C THR A 262 31.75 17.00 15.04
N ALA A 263 32.45 15.92 15.39
CA ALA A 263 32.89 15.71 16.75
C ALA A 263 33.66 16.95 17.23
N GLN A 264 33.21 17.55 18.32
CA GLN A 264 34.04 18.31 19.26
C GLN A 264 33.62 17.98 20.69
#